data_AF-A0A6L8T1N7-F1
#
_entry.id   AF-A0A6L8T1N7-F1
#
_cell.length_a   1.000
_cell.length_b   1.000
_cell.length_c   1.000
_cell.angle_alpha   90.00
_cell.angle_beta   90.00
_cell.angle_gamma   90.00
#
_symmetry.space_group_name_H-M   'P 1'
#
loop_
_entity.id
_entity.type
_entity.pdbx_description
1 polymer ?
#
loop_
_entity_poly.entity_id
_entity_poly.type
_entity_poly.pdbx_seq_one_letter_code
_entity_poly.pdbx_strand_id
1 'polypeptide(L)'
;MNWYIVDKKYINYLTQFDSHVGYVEYGERLKLHVGTLLTIGNFHYYVPISSAKPKHQKMSNSLDFHKLQDESTRYLYAVLNINNMVPVPDNCLTQLKYNQIDCFRSFKSDKEKTDYIYLLQKEKFLIDNIQNTLQNKAMKLYQKCIAKPDSSLAARCCNFKMLEEKCLSYLHISPANL
;
A
#
# COMPACT_ATOMS: atom_id res chain seq x y z
N MET A 1 11.98 -3.44 -1.42
CA MET A 1 10.59 -3.93 -1.19
C MET A 1 9.99 -4.45 -2.50
N ASN A 2 8.89 -5.20 -2.47
CA ASN A 2 8.27 -5.78 -3.69
C ASN A 2 6.83 -5.27 -3.92
N TRP A 3 6.36 -5.44 -5.15
CA TRP A 3 4.98 -5.18 -5.56
C TRP A 3 4.06 -6.35 -5.22
N TYR A 4 2.90 -6.05 -4.66
CA TYR A 4 1.87 -7.02 -4.34
C TYR A 4 0.50 -6.55 -4.82
N ILE A 5 -0.29 -7.49 -5.31
CA ILE A 5 -1.74 -7.38 -5.40
C ILE A 5 -2.32 -7.96 -4.11
N VAL A 6 -3.21 -7.21 -3.47
CA VAL A 6 -3.97 -7.70 -2.31
C VAL A 6 -5.35 -8.12 -2.81
N ASP A 7 -5.87 -9.24 -2.31
CA ASP A 7 -7.22 -9.73 -2.64
C ASP A 7 -8.27 -8.62 -2.38
N LYS A 8 -9.08 -8.36 -3.40
CA LYS A 8 -10.16 -7.37 -3.35
C LYS A 8 -11.20 -7.72 -2.28
N LYS A 9 -11.52 -9.00 -2.09
CA LYS A 9 -12.46 -9.45 -1.05
C LYS A 9 -11.94 -9.09 0.33
N TYR A 10 -10.64 -9.27 0.56
CA TYR A 10 -10.01 -8.91 1.83
C TYR A 10 -10.01 -7.40 2.07
N ILE A 11 -9.65 -6.60 1.06
CA ILE A 11 -9.72 -5.13 1.19
C ILE A 11 -11.15 -4.65 1.43
N ASN A 12 -12.12 -5.15 0.67
CA ASN A 12 -13.54 -4.82 0.85
C ASN A 12 -14.11 -5.29 2.20
N TYR A 13 -13.51 -6.32 2.80
CA TYR A 13 -13.80 -6.71 4.17
C TYR A 13 -13.24 -5.69 5.17
N LEU A 14 -11.97 -5.27 5.02
CA LEU A 14 -11.36 -4.29 5.93
C LEU A 14 -12.04 -2.91 5.87
N THR A 15 -12.50 -2.46 4.69
CA THR A 15 -13.18 -1.16 4.52
C THR A 15 -14.49 -1.05 5.30
N GLN A 16 -15.10 -2.17 5.70
CA GLN A 16 -16.30 -2.18 6.55
C GLN A 16 -16.00 -1.74 7.98
N PHE A 17 -14.75 -1.82 8.42
CA PHE A 17 -14.32 -1.48 9.77
C PHE A 17 -13.53 -0.18 9.83
N ASP A 18 -12.89 0.22 8.72
CA ASP A 18 -12.09 1.44 8.67
C ASP A 18 -12.13 2.10 7.29
N SER A 19 -12.70 3.30 7.23
CA SER A 19 -12.82 4.11 6.02
C SER A 19 -11.49 4.63 5.46
N HIS A 20 -10.39 4.55 6.23
CA HIS A 20 -9.06 4.93 5.76
C HIS A 20 -8.39 3.84 4.92
N VAL A 21 -8.90 2.60 4.95
CA VAL A 21 -8.39 1.52 4.10
C VAL A 21 -8.51 1.95 2.64
N GLY A 22 -7.37 1.89 1.92
CA GLY A 22 -7.30 2.33 0.55
C GLY A 22 -8.20 1.48 -0.35
N TYR A 23 -9.14 2.11 -1.04
CA TYR A 23 -9.95 1.43 -2.04
C TYR A 23 -9.08 0.84 -3.16
N VAL A 24 -9.45 -0.32 -3.68
CA VAL A 24 -8.66 -1.06 -4.69
C VAL A 24 -9.36 -1.24 -6.03
N GLU A 25 -10.66 -0.94 -6.14
CA GLU A 25 -11.43 -1.17 -7.36
C GLU A 25 -11.54 0.09 -8.21
N TYR A 26 -10.69 0.23 -9.22
CA TYR A 26 -10.67 1.41 -10.08
C TYR A 26 -10.87 1.04 -11.55
N GLY A 27 -12.01 0.44 -11.88
CA GLY A 27 -12.29 -0.06 -13.23
C GLY A 27 -11.17 -1.00 -13.69
N GLU A 28 -10.52 -0.67 -14.81
CA GLU A 28 -9.41 -1.45 -15.39
C GLU A 28 -8.04 -1.17 -14.74
N ARG A 29 -7.95 -0.32 -13.71
CA ARG A 29 -6.68 0.01 -13.08
C ARG A 29 -6.31 -1.01 -12.01
N LEU A 30 -5.07 -1.47 -12.07
CA LEU A 30 -4.47 -2.33 -11.06
C LEU A 30 -3.98 -1.51 -9.87
N LYS A 31 -4.53 -1.75 -8.68
CA LYS A 31 -4.06 -1.14 -7.44
C LYS A 31 -2.98 -2.03 -6.80
N LEU A 32 -1.75 -1.52 -6.79
CA LEU A 32 -0.62 -2.21 -6.18
C LEU A 32 -0.37 -1.74 -4.75
N HIS A 33 0.22 -2.65 -3.97
CA HIS A 33 0.75 -2.39 -2.65
C HIS A 33 2.24 -2.69 -2.62
N VAL A 34 2.95 -1.99 -1.73
CA VAL A 34 4.38 -2.16 -1.49
C VAL A 34 4.55 -2.78 -0.12
N GLY A 35 5.39 -3.80 -0.03
CA GLY A 35 5.74 -4.39 1.26
C GLY A 35 6.94 -5.34 1.20
N THR A 36 7.32 -5.93 2.33
CA THR A 36 6.75 -5.67 3.67
C THR A 36 7.30 -4.37 4.26
N LEU A 37 6.41 -3.48 4.68
CA LEU A 37 6.77 -2.16 5.22
C LEU A 37 7.08 -2.20 6.71
N LEU A 38 6.36 -3.05 7.45
CA LEU A 38 6.46 -3.22 8.89
C LEU A 38 6.01 -4.64 9.25
N THR A 39 6.66 -5.24 10.24
CA THR A 39 6.23 -6.50 10.85
C THR A 39 6.01 -6.28 12.34
N ILE A 40 4.82 -6.62 12.85
CA ILE A 40 4.47 -6.58 14.27
C ILE A 40 3.95 -7.96 14.66
N GLY A 41 4.75 -8.74 15.41
CA GLY A 41 4.43 -10.15 15.65
C GLY A 41 4.27 -10.90 14.31
N ASN A 42 3.09 -11.48 14.09
CA ASN A 42 2.74 -12.21 12.86
C ASN A 42 2.06 -11.34 11.79
N PHE A 43 1.91 -10.03 12.03
CA PHE A 43 1.26 -9.13 11.08
C PHE A 43 2.28 -8.48 10.16
N HIS A 44 2.11 -8.67 8.86
CA HIS A 44 2.91 -8.03 7.81
C HIS A 44 2.11 -6.90 7.15
N TYR A 45 2.67 -5.70 7.17
CA TYR A 45 2.02 -4.50 6.68
C TYR A 45 2.43 -4.11 5.26
N TYR A 46 1.43 -3.69 4.49
CA TYR A 46 1.56 -3.28 3.09
C TYR A 46 0.91 -1.91 2.91
N VAL A 47 1.51 -1.06 2.07
CA VAL A 47 1.01 0.30 1.80
C VAL A 47 0.57 0.42 0.34
N PRO A 48 -0.63 0.97 0.06
CA PRO A 48 -1.06 1.22 -1.31
C PRO A 48 -0.25 2.33 -1.97
N ILE A 49 0.22 2.10 -3.20
CA ILE A 49 0.79 3.18 -4.01
C ILE A 49 -0.31 4.00 -4.69
N SER A 50 -0.10 5.31 -4.79
CA SER A 50 -1.03 6.22 -5.46
C SER A 50 -0.31 7.11 -6.45
N SER A 51 -0.90 7.29 -7.63
CA SER A 51 -0.38 8.23 -8.63
C SER A 51 -0.29 9.65 -8.07
N ALA A 52 0.72 10.39 -8.54
CA ALA A 52 0.84 11.81 -8.24
C ALA A 52 -0.41 12.58 -8.70
N LYS A 53 -0.81 13.57 -7.89
CA LYS A 53 -1.90 14.51 -8.20
C LYS A 53 -1.37 15.93 -8.01
N PRO A 54 -1.96 16.96 -8.63
CA PRO A 54 -1.48 18.34 -8.51
C PRO A 54 -1.26 18.80 -7.06
N LYS A 55 -2.14 18.42 -6.13
CA LYS A 55 -2.00 18.74 -4.70
C LYS A 55 -0.71 18.19 -4.08
N HIS A 56 -0.22 17.03 -4.54
CA HIS A 56 0.97 16.39 -3.98
C HIS A 56 2.24 17.18 -4.27
N GLN A 57 2.25 18.05 -5.28
CA GLN A 57 3.40 18.91 -5.54
C GLN A 57 3.66 19.85 -4.36
N LYS A 58 2.60 20.38 -3.74
CA LYS A 58 2.67 21.31 -2.62
C LYS A 58 2.80 20.63 -1.25
N MET A 59 2.44 19.35 -1.13
CA MET A 59 2.57 18.61 0.13
C MET A 59 4.04 18.40 0.50
N SER A 60 4.37 18.34 1.78
CA SER A 60 5.71 17.93 2.24
C SER A 60 5.71 16.45 2.65
N ASN A 61 6.88 15.83 2.62
CA ASN A 61 7.04 14.52 3.26
C ASN A 61 6.81 14.66 4.78
N SER A 62 6.06 13.72 5.35
CA SER A 62 5.74 13.66 6.79
C SER A 62 5.88 12.23 7.30
N LEU A 63 5.57 11.98 8.57
CA LEU A 63 5.69 10.63 9.14
C LEU A 63 4.73 9.63 8.46
N ASP A 64 3.55 10.09 8.09
CA ASP A 64 2.45 9.36 7.49
C ASP A 64 2.42 9.40 5.95
N PHE A 65 3.29 10.18 5.31
CA PHE A 65 3.26 10.40 3.87
C PHE A 65 4.66 10.50 3.26
N HIS A 66 4.85 9.92 2.07
CA HIS A 66 6.12 9.95 1.35
C HIS A 66 5.92 10.12 -0.16
N LYS A 67 6.64 11.06 -0.78
CA LYS A 67 6.71 11.26 -2.22
C LYS A 67 7.78 10.38 -2.88
N LEU A 68 7.42 9.70 -3.96
CA LEU A 68 8.38 9.04 -4.85
C LEU A 68 8.77 10.03 -5.94
N GLN A 69 9.73 10.89 -5.62
CA GLN A 69 10.23 11.94 -6.49
C GLN A 69 11.65 11.62 -6.91
N ASP A 70 11.94 11.76 -8.20
CA ASP A 70 13.31 11.67 -8.70
C ASP A 70 14.10 12.92 -8.26
N GLU A 71 15.25 12.70 -7.64
CA GLU A 71 16.03 13.79 -7.04
C GLU A 71 16.63 14.72 -8.10
N SER A 72 17.02 14.17 -9.25
CA SER A 72 17.69 14.90 -10.33
C SER A 72 16.72 15.73 -11.17
N THR A 73 15.61 15.13 -11.58
CA THR A 73 14.61 15.77 -12.46
C THR A 73 13.51 16.48 -11.70
N ARG A 74 13.40 16.22 -10.39
CA ARG A 74 12.27 16.65 -9.54
C ARG A 74 10.93 16.10 -10.00
N TYR A 75 10.89 15.12 -10.91
CA TYR A 75 9.64 14.53 -11.36
C TYR A 75 9.02 13.66 -10.27
N LEU A 76 7.75 13.92 -9.95
CA LEU A 76 6.98 13.18 -8.94
C LEU A 76 6.22 12.03 -9.60
N TYR A 77 6.72 10.81 -9.43
CA TYR A 77 6.11 9.61 -10.02
C TYR A 77 4.85 9.20 -9.26
N ALA A 78 4.96 9.11 -7.93
CA ALA A 78 3.90 8.58 -7.09
C ALA A 78 4.04 9.04 -5.64
N VAL A 79 3.09 8.62 -4.81
CA VAL A 79 3.10 8.87 -3.36
C VAL A 79 2.67 7.61 -2.61
N LEU A 80 3.16 7.49 -1.37
CA LEU A 80 2.77 6.47 -0.41
C LEU A 80 2.10 7.15 0.79
N ASN A 81 0.82 6.82 1.02
CA ASN A 81 0.10 7.20 2.22
C ASN A 81 0.33 6.11 3.27
N ILE A 82 1.40 6.25 4.06
CA ILE A 82 1.82 5.28 5.07
C ILE A 82 0.75 5.13 6.15
N ASN A 83 0.00 6.19 6.45
CA ASN A 83 -1.19 6.14 7.30
C ASN A 83 -2.28 5.19 6.81
N ASN A 84 -2.29 4.80 5.53
CA ASN A 84 -3.24 3.85 4.97
C ASN A 84 -2.66 2.42 4.86
N MET A 85 -1.54 2.12 5.54
CA MET A 85 -1.01 0.76 5.55
C MET A 85 -1.95 -0.21 6.26
N VAL A 86 -2.01 -1.44 5.77
CA VAL A 86 -2.90 -2.48 6.30
C VAL A 86 -2.12 -3.78 6.54
N PRO A 87 -2.47 -4.55 7.60
CA PRO A 87 -1.97 -5.91 7.75
C PRO A 87 -2.65 -6.81 6.71
N VAL A 88 -1.88 -7.67 6.05
CA VAL A 88 -2.43 -8.58 5.03
C VAL A 88 -1.91 -10.00 5.29
N PRO A 89 -2.80 -11.01 5.35
CA PRO A 89 -2.37 -12.39 5.46
C PRO A 89 -1.81 -12.91 4.11
N ASP A 90 -0.89 -13.87 4.19
CA ASP A 90 -0.20 -14.41 3.00
C ASP A 90 -1.15 -15.00 1.96
N ASN A 91 -2.26 -15.61 2.38
CA ASN A 91 -3.27 -16.16 1.47
C ASN A 91 -4.06 -15.09 0.70
N CYS A 92 -3.98 -13.82 1.09
CA CYS A 92 -4.60 -12.69 0.41
C CYS A 92 -3.59 -11.87 -0.40
N LEU A 93 -2.36 -12.37 -0.55
CA LEU A 93 -1.28 -11.69 -1.26
C LEU A 93 -0.88 -12.43 -2.53
N THR A 94 -0.71 -11.69 -3.61
CA THR A 94 -0.05 -12.17 -4.82
C THR A 94 1.11 -11.24 -5.15
N GLN A 95 2.34 -11.75 -5.15
CA GLN A 95 3.49 -10.97 -5.58
C GLN A 95 3.41 -10.73 -7.09
N LEU A 96 3.41 -9.46 -7.52
CA LEU A 96 3.42 -9.14 -8.94
C LEU A 96 4.77 -9.51 -9.56
N LYS A 97 4.74 -10.28 -10.65
CA LYS A 97 5.86 -10.45 -11.58
C LYS A 97 5.52 -9.74 -12.89
N TYR A 98 6.46 -8.97 -13.45
CA TYR A 98 6.17 -8.12 -14.63
C TYR A 98 5.77 -8.92 -15.87
N ASN A 99 6.25 -10.15 -16.02
CA ASN A 99 5.85 -11.05 -17.10
C ASN A 99 4.43 -11.62 -16.95
N GLN A 100 3.79 -11.45 -15.79
CA GLN A 100 2.42 -11.91 -15.50
C GLN A 100 1.43 -10.75 -15.41
N ILE A 101 1.83 -9.54 -15.79
CA ILE A 101 1.04 -8.33 -15.58
C ILE A 101 -0.32 -8.35 -16.31
N ASP A 102 -0.40 -9.06 -17.43
CA ASP A 102 -1.63 -9.23 -18.21
C ASP A 102 -2.69 -10.07 -17.49
N CYS A 103 -2.28 -10.87 -16.50
CA CYS A 103 -3.22 -11.62 -15.66
C CYS A 103 -4.04 -10.70 -14.73
N PHE A 104 -3.57 -9.48 -14.50
CA PHE A 104 -4.14 -8.55 -13.52
C PHE A 104 -4.72 -7.28 -14.14
N ARG A 105 -4.38 -7.00 -15.41
CA ARG A 105 -4.77 -5.78 -16.10
C ARG A 105 -4.74 -5.98 -17.62
N SER A 106 -5.76 -5.47 -18.30
CA SER A 106 -5.78 -5.36 -19.75
C SER A 106 -5.02 -4.12 -20.22
N PHE A 107 -4.33 -4.26 -21.36
CA PHE A 107 -3.62 -3.17 -22.03
C PHE A 107 -4.16 -3.00 -23.45
N LYS A 108 -4.23 -1.76 -23.93
CA LYS A 108 -4.71 -1.44 -25.28
C LYS A 108 -3.68 -1.75 -26.36
N SER A 109 -2.41 -1.87 -25.98
CA SER A 109 -1.29 -2.19 -26.87
C SER A 109 -0.06 -2.69 -26.09
N ASP A 110 0.85 -3.37 -26.78
CA ASP A 110 2.16 -3.76 -26.24
C ASP A 110 2.99 -2.56 -25.79
N LYS A 111 2.82 -1.41 -26.47
CA LYS A 111 3.45 -0.15 -26.06
C LYS A 111 2.95 0.30 -24.69
N GLU A 112 1.63 0.31 -24.46
CA GLU A 112 1.06 0.70 -23.16
C GLU A 112 1.56 -0.23 -22.04
N LYS A 113 1.63 -1.53 -22.32
CA LYS A 113 2.16 -2.53 -21.38
C LYS A 113 3.63 -2.24 -21.04
N THR A 114 4.46 -2.01 -22.05
CA THR A 114 5.88 -1.69 -21.89
C THR A 114 6.07 -0.41 -21.07
N ASP A 115 5.33 0.65 -21.40
CA ASP A 115 5.39 1.93 -20.70
C ASP A 115 4.95 1.78 -19.23
N TYR A 116 3.93 0.96 -18.96
CA TYR A 116 3.49 0.67 -17.59
C TYR A 116 4.52 -0.13 -16.79
N ILE A 117 5.16 -1.14 -17.38
CA ILE A 117 6.24 -1.89 -16.72
C ILE A 117 7.42 -0.96 -16.40
N TYR A 118 7.81 -0.08 -17.34
CA TYR A 118 8.86 0.89 -17.11
C TYR A 118 8.53 1.84 -15.94
N LEU A 119 7.28 2.32 -15.86
CA LEU A 119 6.80 3.12 -14.73
C LEU A 119 6.96 2.36 -13.40
N LEU A 120 6.50 1.11 -13.32
CA LEU A 120 6.63 0.28 -12.12
C LEU A 120 8.10 0.05 -11.72
N GLN A 121 8.99 -0.11 -12.70
CA GLN A 121 10.43 -0.24 -12.46
C GLN A 121 11.03 1.05 -11.91
N LYS A 122 10.63 2.22 -12.44
CA LYS A 122 11.07 3.52 -11.92
C LYS A 122 10.57 3.79 -10.51
N GLU A 123 9.29 3.54 -10.24
CA GLU A 123 8.73 3.66 -8.89
C GLU A 123 9.43 2.71 -7.92
N LYS A 124 9.69 1.46 -8.32
CA LYS A 124 10.40 0.48 -7.50
C LYS A 124 11.83 0.91 -7.19
N PHE A 125 12.57 1.43 -8.18
CA PHE A 125 13.91 1.96 -7.97
C PHE A 125 13.91 3.08 -6.91
N LEU A 126 12.97 4.02 -7.00
CA LEU A 126 12.82 5.09 -6.00
C LEU A 126 12.51 4.51 -4.61
N ILE A 127 11.58 3.56 -4.52
CA ILE A 127 11.22 2.89 -3.27
C ILE A 127 12.41 2.17 -2.63
N ASP A 128 13.20 1.43 -3.43
CA ASP A 128 14.33 0.67 -2.93
C ASP A 128 15.41 1.60 -2.35
N ASN A 129 15.65 2.77 -2.97
CA ASN A 129 16.58 3.78 -2.45
C ASN A 129 16.16 4.40 -1.11
N ILE A 130 14.85 4.44 -0.82
CA ILE A 130 14.31 5.02 0.42
C ILE A 130 13.74 3.96 1.38
N GLN A 131 14.04 2.68 1.16
CA GLN A 131 13.41 1.57 1.89
C GLN A 131 13.54 1.74 3.41
N ASN A 132 14.75 2.01 3.91
CA ASN A 132 15.00 2.19 5.33
C ASN A 132 14.20 3.37 5.91
N THR A 133 14.07 4.46 5.16
CA THR A 133 13.25 5.61 5.57
C THR A 133 11.78 5.24 5.67
N LEU A 134 11.25 4.48 4.71
CA LEU A 134 9.85 4.05 4.70
C LEU A 134 9.53 3.09 5.87
N GLN A 135 10.39 2.11 6.13
CA GLN A 135 10.22 1.17 7.25
C GLN A 135 10.32 1.88 8.62
N ASN A 136 11.29 2.80 8.76
CA ASN A 136 11.42 3.62 9.96
C ASN A 136 10.21 4.53 10.19
N LYS A 137 9.65 5.10 9.12
CA LYS A 137 8.40 5.88 9.19
C LYS A 137 7.23 5.02 9.66
N ALA A 138 7.05 3.84 9.05
CA ALA A 138 5.96 2.93 9.41
C ALA A 138 6.02 2.48 10.88
N MET A 139 7.20 2.07 11.37
CA MET A 139 7.39 1.68 12.77
C MET A 139 7.06 2.85 13.73
N LYS A 140 7.61 4.03 13.47
CA LYS A 140 7.36 5.22 14.31
C LYS A 140 5.89 5.65 14.26
N LEU A 141 5.25 5.57 13.10
CA LEU A 141 3.84 5.89 12.93
C LEU A 141 2.98 4.93 13.76
N TYR A 142 3.20 3.63 13.60
CA TYR A 142 2.51 2.58 14.37
C TYR A 142 2.63 2.86 15.87
N GLN A 143 3.86 3.00 16.39
CA GLN A 143 4.10 3.27 17.81
C GLN A 143 3.39 4.52 18.32
N LYS A 144 3.37 5.60 17.54
CA LYS A 144 2.67 6.85 17.92
C LYS A 144 1.15 6.67 17.95
N CYS A 145 0.58 5.94 16.99
CA CYS A 145 -0.85 5.66 16.96
C CYS A 145 -1.28 4.80 18.16
N ILE A 146 -0.47 3.81 18.57
CA ILE A 146 -0.76 3.01 19.76
C ILE A 146 -0.63 3.83 21.04
N ALA A 147 0.43 4.63 21.16
CA ALA A 147 0.68 5.41 22.38
C ALA A 147 -0.30 6.58 22.55
N LYS A 148 -0.84 7.14 21.45
CA LYS A 148 -1.73 8.30 21.46
C LYS A 148 -2.87 8.12 20.43
N PRO A 149 -3.84 7.23 20.72
CA PRO A 149 -4.93 6.90 19.79
C PRO A 149 -5.84 8.11 19.48
N ASP A 150 -5.98 9.05 20.41
CA ASP A 150 -6.83 10.25 20.22
C ASP A 150 -6.09 11.42 19.54
N SER A 151 -4.84 11.22 19.11
CA SER A 151 -4.08 12.29 18.46
C SER A 151 -4.58 12.57 17.04
N SER A 152 -4.40 13.82 16.58
CA SER A 152 -4.72 14.20 15.20
C SER A 152 -3.96 13.41 14.14
N LEU A 153 -2.81 12.81 14.50
CA LEU A 153 -2.07 11.88 13.65
C LEU A 153 -2.79 10.53 13.57
N ALA A 154 -3.21 9.98 14.71
CA ALA A 154 -3.92 8.70 14.76
C ALA A 154 -5.30 8.78 14.10
N ALA A 155 -6.03 9.90 14.29
CA ALA A 155 -7.37 10.11 13.71
C ALA A 155 -7.43 10.08 12.18
N ARG A 156 -6.30 10.21 11.48
CA ARG A 156 -6.20 10.12 10.02
C ARG A 156 -5.44 8.88 9.54
N CYS A 157 -5.10 7.97 10.44
CA CYS A 157 -4.51 6.67 10.12
C CYS A 157 -5.57 5.58 10.15
N CYS A 158 -5.28 4.49 9.46
CA CYS A 158 -5.96 3.24 9.75
C CYS A 158 -5.79 2.90 11.25
N ASN A 159 -6.84 2.39 11.87
CA ASN A 159 -6.82 1.80 13.19
C ASN A 159 -6.09 0.46 13.12
N PHE A 160 -4.78 0.50 13.26
CA PHE A 160 -3.90 -0.66 13.08
C PHE A 160 -4.29 -1.86 13.96
N LYS A 161 -4.62 -1.63 15.24
CA LYS A 161 -5.04 -2.71 16.14
C LYS A 161 -6.35 -3.36 15.72
N MET A 162 -7.34 -2.55 15.32
CA MET A 162 -8.60 -3.08 14.81
C MET A 162 -8.37 -3.89 13.53
N LEU A 163 -7.55 -3.41 12.60
CA LEU A 163 -7.24 -4.15 11.38
C LEU A 163 -6.47 -5.45 11.64
N GLU A 164 -5.61 -5.50 12.66
CA GLU A 164 -4.95 -6.75 13.10
C GLU A 164 -5.97 -7.78 13.60
N GLU A 165 -6.91 -7.38 14.44
CA GLU A 165 -8.00 -8.25 14.92
C GLU A 165 -8.86 -8.77 13.77
N LYS A 166 -9.17 -7.90 12.79
CA LYS A 166 -9.94 -8.27 11.60
C LYS A 166 -9.17 -9.15 10.64
N CYS A 167 -7.85 -8.98 10.53
CA CYS A 167 -6.97 -9.88 9.79
C CYS A 167 -7.06 -11.31 10.35
N LEU A 168 -6.95 -11.49 11.67
CA LEU A 168 -7.12 -12.80 12.31
C LEU A 168 -8.52 -13.37 12.08
N SER A 169 -9.56 -12.54 12.24
CA SER A 169 -10.95 -12.98 12.03
C SER A 169 -11.18 -13.49 10.61
N TYR A 170 -10.62 -12.82 9.59
CA TYR A 170 -10.74 -13.24 8.19
C TYR A 170 -10.10 -14.60 7.92
N LEU A 171 -8.94 -14.88 8.54
CA LEU A 171 -8.27 -16.18 8.44
C LEU A 171 -9.10 -17.33 9.01
N HIS A 172 -9.83 -17.07 10.10
CA HIS A 172 -10.74 -18.05 10.71
C HIS A 172 -12.05 -18.25 9.94
N ILE A 173 -12.34 -17.40 8.94
CA ILE A 173 -13.55 -17.45 8.10
C ILE A 173 -13.31 -18.20 6.76
N SER A 174 -12.10 -18.72 6.50
CA SER A 174 -11.81 -19.42 5.23
C SER A 174 -12.62 -20.72 5.00
N PRO A 175 -12.95 -21.04 3.73
CA PRO A 175 -14.28 -21.49 3.28
C PRO A 175 -14.49 -23.01 3.40
N ALA A 176 -14.71 -23.49 4.62
CA ALA A 176 -15.38 -24.78 4.83
C ALA A 176 -16.87 -24.61 5.17
N ASN A 177 -17.36 -23.38 5.34
CA ASN A 177 -18.70 -23.09 5.88
C ASN A 177 -19.52 -22.07 5.08
N LEU A 178 -19.31 -21.97 3.76
CA LEU A 178 -20.23 -21.30 2.83
C LEU A 178 -20.47 -22.19 1.61
#